data_AF-A0A2K8Z085-F1
#
_entry.id   AF-A0A2K8Z085-F1
#
_cell.length_a   1.000
_cell.length_b   1.000
_cell.length_c   1.000
_cell.angle_alpha   90.00
_cell.angle_beta   90.00
_cell.angle_gamma   90.00
#
_symmetry.space_group_name_H-M   'P 1'
#
loop_
_entity.id
_entity.type
_entity.pdbx_description
1 polymer ?
#
loop_
_entity_poly.entity_id
_entity_poly.type
_entity_poly.pdbx_seq_one_letter_code
_entity_poly.pdbx_strand_id
1 'polypeptide(L)' 'MGGQFLVIDGTDQSILDNFADINGPAILFPFVREIIASLTARAGIPTVLVQPLNFVDMAQRRQQSQPSE' A
#
# COMPACT_ATOMS: atom_id res chain seq x y z
N MET A 1 0.75 -4.70 11.55
CA MET A 1 0.77 -5.76 10.53
C MET A 1 1.81 -5.40 9.49
N GLY A 2 2.60 -6.36 9.05
CA GLY A 2 3.53 -6.20 7.93
C GLY A 2 3.33 -7.32 6.91
N GLY A 3 3.81 -7.11 5.69
CA GLY A 3 3.88 -8.16 4.67
C GLY A 3 5.31 -8.66 4.54
N GLN A 4 5.50 -9.97 4.60
CA GLN A 4 6.76 -10.60 4.21
C GLN A 4 6.59 -11.18 2.81
N PHE A 5 7.46 -10.76 1.90
CA PHE A 5 7.46 -11.23 0.52
C PHE A 5 8.81 -11.88 0.22
N LEU A 6 8.77 -12.99 -0.52
CA LEU A 6 9.97 -13.68 -0.98
C LEU A 6 10.37 -13.10 -2.34
N VAL A 7 11.66 -12.79 -2.48
CA VAL A 7 12.26 -12.33 -3.74
C VAL A 7 12.99 -13.52 -4.37
N ILE A 8 12.79 -13.72 -5.67
CA ILE A 8 13.46 -14.77 -6.43
C ILE A 8 14.83 -14.25 -6.87
N ASP A 9 15.86 -15.10 -6.79
CA ASP A 9 17.20 -14.76 -7.26
C ASP A 9 17.20 -14.32 -8.73
N GLY A 10 17.97 -13.26 -9.01
CA GLY A 10 18.03 -12.64 -10.34
C GLY A 10 16.92 -11.64 -10.65
N THR A 11 16.08 -11.28 -9.66
CA THR A 11 15.10 -10.19 -9.83
C THR A 11 15.81 -8.84 -9.95
N ASP A 12 15.41 -8.06 -10.96
CA ASP A 12 15.96 -6.72 -11.19
C ASP A 12 15.54 -5.72 -10.10
N GLN A 13 16.45 -4.82 -9.72
CA GLN A 13 16.20 -3.84 -8.67
C GLN A 13 15.02 -2.91 -9.00
N SER A 14 14.84 -2.53 -10.26
CA SER A 14 13.73 -1.65 -10.67
C SER A 14 12.35 -2.32 -10.44
N ILE A 15 12.29 -3.64 -10.55
CA ILE A 15 11.08 -4.42 -10.25
C ILE A 15 10.82 -4.41 -8.74
N LEU A 16 11.87 -4.55 -7.93
CA LEU A 16 11.76 -4.48 -6.46
C LEU A 16 11.29 -3.11 -6.00
N ASP A 17 11.83 -2.03 -6.58
CA ASP A 17 11.45 -0.66 -6.25
C ASP A 17 9.99 -0.39 -6.63
N ASN A 18 9.57 -0.80 -7.84
CA ASN A 18 8.18 -0.71 -8.27
C ASN A 18 7.25 -1.54 -7.38
N PHE A 19 7.66 -2.75 -7.00
CA PHE A 19 6.91 -3.59 -6.09
C PHE A 19 6.72 -2.92 -4.72
N ALA A 20 7.79 -2.35 -4.16
CA ALA A 20 7.75 -1.67 -2.86
C ALA A 20 6.83 -0.44 -2.88
N ASP A 21 6.77 0.30 -3.98
CA ASP A 21 5.94 1.51 -4.08
C ASP A 21 4.47 1.23 -4.42
N ILE A 22 4.19 0.18 -5.20
CA ILE A 22 2.86 -0.06 -5.78
C ILE A 22 2.25 -1.36 -5.25
N ASN A 23 2.86 -2.50 -5.59
CA ASN A 23 2.23 -3.80 -5.43
C ASN A 23 2.18 -4.26 -3.97
N GLY A 24 3.28 -4.12 -3.24
CA GLY A 24 3.37 -4.41 -1.82
C GLY A 24 2.28 -3.71 -1.01
N PRO A 25 2.17 -2.36 -1.05
CA PRO A 25 1.12 -1.65 -0.34
C PRO A 25 -0.28 -1.98 -0.87
N ALA A 26 -0.46 -2.20 -2.19
CA ALA A 26 -1.75 -2.62 -2.74
C ALA A 26 -2.23 -3.98 -2.20
N ILE A 27 -1.32 -4.94 -2.01
CA ILE A 27 -1.63 -6.25 -1.42
C ILE A 27 -1.96 -6.12 0.07
N LEU A 28 -1.27 -5.25 0.80
CA LEU A 28 -1.50 -5.04 2.23
C LEU A 28 -2.74 -4.21 2.53
N PHE A 29 -3.15 -3.35 1.61
CA PHE A 29 -4.23 -2.38 1.83
C PHE A 29 -5.57 -2.98 2.23
N PRO A 30 -6.07 -4.09 1.64
CA PRO A 30 -7.32 -4.73 2.08
C PRO A 30 -7.31 -5.13 3.56
N PHE A 31 -6.17 -5.61 4.07
CA PHE A 31 -6.05 -6.01 5.47
C PHE A 31 -6.09 -4.79 6.39
N VAL A 32 -5.38 -3.72 6.04
CA VAL A 32 -5.41 -2.46 6.80
C VAL A 32 -6.83 -1.86 6.80
N ARG A 33 -7.48 -1.85 5.64
CA ARG A 33 -8.86 -1.39 5.47
C ARG A 33 -9.84 -2.17 6.35
N GLU A 34 -9.69 -3.49 6.42
CA GLU A 34 -10.53 -4.35 7.26
C GLU A 34 -10.32 -4.08 8.75
N ILE A 35 -9.08 -3.87 9.20
CA ILE A 35 -8.81 -3.50 10.60
C ILE A 35 -9.53 -2.21 10.96
N ILE A 36 -9.47 -1.19 10.09
CA ILE A 36 -10.13 0.10 10.32
C ILE A 36 -11.65 -0.09 10.42
N ALA A 37 -12.24 -0.84 9.49
CA ALA A 37 -13.67 -1.14 9.50
C ALA A 37 -14.09 -1.90 10.78
N SER A 38 -13.36 -2.97 11.14
CA SER A 38 -13.64 -3.78 12.32
C SER A 38 -13.46 -3.01 13.62
N LEU A 39 -12.40 -2.20 13.72
CA LEU A 39 -12.12 -1.39 14.91
C LEU A 39 -13.21 -0.33 15.12
N THR A 40 -13.58 0.39 14.08
CA THR A 40 -14.60 1.44 14.15
C THR A 40 -15.99 0.87 14.46
N ALA A 41 -16.35 -0.25 13.84
CA ALA A 41 -17.59 -0.97 14.15
C ALA A 41 -17.66 -1.42 15.63
N ARG A 42 -16.54 -1.87 16.19
CA ARG A 42 -16.45 -2.31 17.61
C ARG A 42 -16.37 -1.15 18.60
N ALA A 43 -15.94 0.03 18.15
CA ALA A 43 -15.77 1.21 18.99
C ALA A 43 -17.09 1.96 19.28
N GLY A 44 -18.23 1.49 18.76
CA GLY A 44 -19.53 2.14 18.97
C GLY A 44 -19.71 3.45 18.20
N ILE A 45 -18.82 3.71 17.23
CA ILE A 45 -18.92 4.83 16.28
C ILE A 45 -19.35 4.30 14.90
N PRO A 46 -19.78 5.17 13.97
CA PRO A 46 -20.06 4.75 12.60
C PRO A 46 -18.87 4.03 11.96
N THR A 47 -19.14 2.88 11.33
CA THR A 47 -18.12 2.09 10.65
C THR A 47 -17.45 2.90 9.56
N VAL A 48 -16.13 3.00 9.62
CA VAL A 48 -15.34 3.73 8.63
C VAL A 48 -14.93 2.76 7.52
N LEU A 49 -15.52 2.94 6.34
CA LEU A 49 -15.14 2.22 5.12
C LEU A 49 -14.20 3.09 4.29
N VAL A 50 -12.90 2.80 4.39
CA VAL A 50 -11.88 3.46 3.57
C VAL A 50 -12.18 3.20 2.08
N GLN A 51 -12.03 4.22 1.23
CA GLN A 51 -12.21 4.06 -0.21
C GLN A 51 -11.02 3.29 -0.81
N PRO A 52 -11.20 2.60 -1.95
CA PRO A 52 -10.08 2.04 -2.70
C PRO A 52 -9.04 3.11 -3.05
N LEU A 53 -7.76 2.75 -2.98
CA LEU A 53 -6.66 3.64 -3.34
C LEU A 53 -5.99 3.16 -4.64
N ASN A 54 -5.61 4.10 -5.50
CA ASN A 54 -4.81 3.82 -6.70
C ASN A 54 -3.32 4.05 -6.40
N PHE A 55 -2.62 2.98 -6.06
CA PHE A 55 -1.20 3.03 -5.71
C PHE A 55 -0.28 3.39 -6.90
N VAL A 56 -0.71 3.12 -8.14
CA VAL A 56 0.04 3.50 -9.35
C VAL A 56 0.11 5.03 -9.47
N ASP A 57 -1.04 5.69 -9.35
CA ASP A 57 -1.13 7.16 -9.42
C ASP A 57 -0.36 7.80 -8.25
N MET A 58 -0.44 7.21 -7.05
CA MET A 58 0.34 7.67 -5.90
C MET A 58 1.85 7.60 -6.11
N ALA A 59 2.35 6.50 -6.70
CA ALA A 59 3.77 6.35 -7.01
C ALA A 59 4.23 7.35 -8.08
N GLN A 60 3.44 7.54 -9.13
CA GLN A 60 3.72 8.53 -10.19
C GLN A 60 3.82 9.95 -9.63
N ARG A 61 2.88 10.35 -8.76
CA ARG A 61 2.91 11.67 -8.10
C ARG A 61 4.12 11.84 -7.21
N ARG A 62 4.56 10.79 -6.50
CA ARG A 62 5.74 10.83 -5.63
C ARG A 62 7.02 11.07 -6.44
N GLN A 63 7.15 10.43 -7.60
CA GLN A 63 8.28 10.65 -8.52
C GLN A 63 8.29 12.07 -9.10
N GLN A 64 7.13 12.65 -9.40
CA GLN A 64 7.02 14.04 -9.87
C GLN A 64 7.31 15.08 -8.78
N SER A 65 7.11 14.70 -7.51
CA SER A 65 7.25 15.59 -6.35
C SER A 65 8.62 15.53 -5.67
N GLN A 66 9.53 14.66 -6.15
CA GLN A 66 10.94 14.68 -5.78
C GLN A 66 11.68 15.51 -6.83
N PRO A 67 11.99 16.80 -6.56
CA PRO A 67 12.91 17.56 -7.39
C PRO A 67 14.29 16.89 -7.26
N SER A 68 14.95 16.69 -8.38
CA SER A 68 16.37 16.36 -8.42
C SER A 68 17.15 17.40 -7.61
N GLU A 69 17.73 16.98 -6.49
CA GLU A 69 18.88 17.66 -5.86
C GLU A 69 20.17 16.99 -6.32
#